data_AF-A0A5N5MYG7-F1
#
_entry.id   AF-A0A5N5MYG7-F1
#
_cell.length_a   1.000
_cell.length_b   1.000
_cell.length_c   1.000
_cell.angle_alpha   90.00
_cell.angle_beta   90.00
_cell.angle_gamma   90.00
#
_symmetry.space_group_name_H-M   'P 1'
#
loop_
_entity.id
_entity.type
_entity.pdbx_description
1 polymer ?
#
loop_
_entity_poly.entity_id
_entity_poly.type
_entity_poly.pdbx_seq_one_letter_code
_entity_poly.pdbx_strand_id
1 'polypeptide(L)'
;MVYVRQERLPALREYKYSSVDHSLVSKYILKPFYTGFVIHCFPKWMAPNLITLTGFSFVVANFLTLLWYNPNLDTDCPVWVYYSWAVGLFLYQTFDAVDGTQARRTHQSGPLGELFDHGVDALNTSLEVLIFAGSQNMGHGWMTVATLFASLMTFYVQTWDEYHTKTLTLGIVNGPVEGILILVFVYALTGYMGGAHFWQQSMLLTLGVLKVDWIPEFFYARSFTEWYMMQGAIVLVWNTLESCRNVIKARRARGDKSRYALVGLVPFATTWVLTVLYLALQPNILRAHIIPFGLFAGLMNAYSVGQMITAHLVKLDFPYYNVLALPLAYGVIDSLGPWLQYETSTAWLGWPSALGDGMYQVAFMFCMLGMAVGVYGSFVVDVIVTICDYLDIWCLTIKHPWTGEENDRGEKTAQGGEKKGKTQKVEENGEQKKLGTAKGEKSFAQVAKGMNGKKID
;
A
#
# COMPACT_ATOMS: atom_id res chain seq x y z
N MET A 1 17.11 -10.54 -13.95
CA MET A 1 17.65 -10.14 -12.62
C MET A 1 16.80 -10.90 -11.62
N VAL A 2 17.38 -11.77 -10.78
CA VAL A 2 16.57 -12.64 -9.90
C VAL A 2 16.28 -11.88 -8.61
N TYR A 3 15.01 -11.51 -8.38
CA TYR A 3 14.62 -10.71 -7.22
C TYR A 3 14.38 -11.59 -5.97
N VAL A 4 13.94 -12.84 -6.14
CA VAL A 4 13.78 -13.80 -5.05
C VAL A 4 14.69 -15.01 -5.29
N ARG A 5 15.67 -15.21 -4.39
CA ARG A 5 16.55 -16.37 -4.46
C ARG A 5 15.84 -17.64 -4.00
N GLN A 6 16.14 -18.76 -4.68
CA GLN A 6 15.61 -20.09 -4.39
C GLN A 6 15.75 -20.49 -2.90
N GLU A 7 16.85 -20.11 -2.25
CA GLU A 7 17.12 -20.34 -0.82
C GLU A 7 16.09 -19.70 0.14
N ARG A 8 15.32 -18.70 -0.31
CA ARG A 8 14.33 -17.97 0.50
C ARG A 8 12.89 -18.38 0.27
N LEU A 9 12.62 -19.14 -0.80
CA LEU A 9 11.27 -19.58 -1.15
C LEU A 9 10.56 -20.41 -0.06
N PRO A 10 11.23 -21.25 0.76
CA PRO A 10 10.57 -21.95 1.86
C PRO A 10 9.81 -21.03 2.83
N ALA A 11 10.26 -19.79 3.03
CA ALA A 11 9.59 -18.82 3.89
C ALA A 11 8.16 -18.47 3.42
N LEU A 12 7.85 -18.62 2.13
CA LEU A 12 6.51 -18.41 1.58
C LEU A 12 5.47 -19.38 2.18
N ARG A 13 5.88 -20.61 2.51
CA ARG A 13 4.99 -21.62 3.15
C ARG A 13 4.83 -21.40 4.64
N GLU A 14 5.75 -20.67 5.26
CA GLU A 14 5.67 -20.24 6.67
C GLU A 14 4.88 -18.93 6.83
N TYR A 15 4.62 -18.22 5.73
CA TYR A 15 3.95 -16.93 5.75
C TYR A 15 2.48 -17.05 6.18
N LYS A 16 2.06 -16.13 7.05
CA LYS A 16 0.67 -15.99 7.49
C LYS A 16 0.35 -14.50 7.55
N TYR A 17 -0.61 -14.08 6.72
CA TYR A 17 -1.13 -12.73 6.74
C TYR A 17 -1.67 -12.38 8.14
N SER A 18 -1.36 -11.18 8.59
CA SER A 18 -1.79 -10.65 9.88
C SER A 18 -2.18 -9.20 9.69
N SER A 19 -3.46 -8.88 9.87
CA SER A 19 -3.92 -7.50 9.90
C SER A 19 -4.92 -7.26 11.03
N VAL A 20 -4.90 -6.04 11.55
CA VAL A 20 -5.81 -5.56 12.59
C VAL A 20 -6.46 -4.30 12.07
N ASP A 21 -7.78 -4.38 11.86
CA ASP A 21 -8.57 -3.28 11.32
C ASP A 21 -9.52 -2.75 12.40
N HIS A 22 -9.29 -1.48 12.79
CA HIS A 22 -10.09 -0.77 13.78
C HIS A 22 -11.16 0.15 13.16
N SER A 23 -11.29 0.22 11.83
CA SER A 23 -12.30 1.06 11.17
C SER A 23 -13.71 0.62 11.53
N LEU A 24 -14.50 1.60 11.98
CA LEU A 24 -15.91 1.40 12.30
C LEU A 24 -16.75 1.25 11.01
N VAL A 25 -16.40 1.99 9.96
CA VAL A 25 -17.07 1.93 8.66
C VAL A 25 -16.83 0.56 7.99
N SER A 26 -15.59 0.09 7.98
CA SER A 26 -15.23 -1.26 7.57
C SER A 26 -16.02 -2.31 8.34
N LYS A 27 -15.97 -2.26 9.68
CA LYS A 27 -16.58 -3.28 10.55
C LYS A 27 -18.10 -3.36 10.44
N TYR A 28 -18.80 -2.23 10.41
CA TYR A 28 -20.26 -2.18 10.56
C TYR A 28 -21.03 -1.93 9.26
N ILE A 29 -20.38 -1.42 8.20
CA ILE A 29 -21.03 -1.09 6.93
C ILE A 29 -20.44 -1.92 5.79
N LEU A 30 -19.14 -1.76 5.52
CA LEU A 30 -18.53 -2.31 4.30
C LEU A 30 -18.34 -3.82 4.35
N LYS A 31 -17.82 -4.39 5.44
CA LYS A 31 -17.67 -5.85 5.57
C LYS A 31 -19.02 -6.58 5.42
N PRO A 32 -20.11 -6.19 6.12
CA PRO A 32 -21.44 -6.76 5.86
C PRO A 32 -21.90 -6.65 4.40
N PHE A 33 -21.66 -5.51 3.74
CA PHE A 33 -21.97 -5.31 2.32
C PHE A 33 -21.15 -6.25 1.41
N TYR A 34 -19.83 -6.31 1.59
CA TYR A 34 -18.94 -7.16 0.80
C TYR A 34 -19.22 -8.65 1.00
N THR A 35 -19.31 -9.12 2.25
CA THR A 35 -19.44 -10.55 2.57
C THR A 35 -20.88 -11.06 2.52
N GLY A 36 -21.88 -10.19 2.68
CA GLY A 36 -23.30 -10.56 2.68
C GLY A 36 -24.00 -10.36 1.34
N PHE A 37 -23.47 -9.51 0.46
CA PHE A 37 -24.09 -9.20 -0.83
C PHE A 37 -23.08 -9.37 -1.98
N VAL A 38 -22.03 -8.53 -2.03
CA VAL A 38 -21.18 -8.40 -3.23
C VAL A 38 -20.45 -9.70 -3.59
N ILE A 39 -19.96 -10.46 -2.62
CA ILE A 39 -19.27 -11.75 -2.85
C ILE A 39 -20.11 -12.76 -3.65
N HIS A 40 -21.45 -12.65 -3.61
CA HIS A 40 -22.34 -13.54 -4.35
C HIS A 40 -22.44 -13.20 -5.85
N CYS A 41 -22.05 -11.98 -6.24
CA CYS A 41 -21.93 -11.58 -7.65
C CYS A 41 -20.70 -12.22 -8.32
N PHE A 42 -19.70 -12.64 -7.55
CA PHE A 42 -18.47 -13.25 -8.08
C PHE A 42 -18.59 -14.78 -8.18
N PRO A 43 -18.33 -15.39 -9.34
CA PRO A 43 -18.38 -16.83 -9.51
C PRO A 43 -17.16 -17.49 -8.87
N LYS A 44 -17.31 -18.72 -8.35
CA LYS A 44 -16.23 -19.43 -7.62
C LYS A 44 -15.00 -19.79 -8.45
N TRP A 45 -15.07 -19.76 -9.79
CA TRP A 45 -13.92 -19.99 -10.67
C TRP A 45 -12.99 -18.78 -10.78
N MET A 46 -13.48 -17.57 -10.47
CA MET A 46 -12.72 -16.33 -10.60
C MET A 46 -11.70 -16.24 -9.46
N ALA A 47 -10.42 -16.17 -9.83
CA ALA A 47 -9.31 -16.05 -8.89
C ALA A 47 -9.34 -14.68 -8.19
N PRO A 48 -8.91 -14.59 -6.91
CA PRO A 48 -8.84 -13.33 -6.16
C PRO A 48 -8.12 -12.22 -6.93
N ASN A 49 -6.88 -12.45 -7.35
CA ASN A 49 -6.05 -11.48 -8.07
C ASN A 49 -6.69 -10.95 -9.37
N LEU A 50 -7.56 -11.75 -10.01
CA LEU A 50 -8.30 -11.31 -11.19
C LEU A 50 -9.43 -10.33 -10.81
N ILE A 51 -10.01 -10.44 -9.61
CA ILE A 51 -10.94 -9.45 -9.07
C ILE A 51 -10.18 -8.13 -8.83
N THR A 52 -9.03 -8.16 -8.14
CA THR A 52 -8.17 -6.99 -7.91
C THR A 52 -7.81 -6.28 -9.22
N LEU A 53 -7.33 -7.05 -10.22
CA LEU A 53 -6.98 -6.51 -11.54
C LEU A 53 -8.19 -5.92 -12.30
N THR A 54 -9.37 -6.52 -12.13
CA THR A 54 -10.61 -5.98 -12.71
C THR A 54 -11.02 -4.68 -12.01
N GLY A 55 -10.87 -4.60 -10.68
CA GLY A 55 -11.04 -3.37 -9.91
C GLY A 55 -10.14 -2.24 -10.42
N PHE A 56 -8.84 -2.52 -10.56
CA PHE A 56 -7.85 -1.58 -11.09
C PHE A 56 -8.19 -1.06 -12.50
N SER A 57 -8.82 -1.88 -13.35
CA SER A 57 -9.21 -1.45 -14.69
C SER A 57 -10.19 -0.27 -14.70
N PHE A 58 -11.01 -0.10 -13.65
CA PHE A 58 -11.90 1.06 -13.50
C PHE A 58 -11.10 2.35 -13.24
N VAL A 59 -10.04 2.30 -12.44
CA VAL A 59 -9.19 3.49 -12.19
C VAL A 59 -8.33 3.80 -13.40
N VAL A 60 -7.86 2.78 -14.15
CA VAL A 60 -7.21 2.99 -15.45
C VAL A 60 -8.16 3.69 -16.43
N ALA A 61 -9.43 3.28 -16.49
CA ALA A 61 -10.44 3.95 -17.32
C ALA A 61 -10.67 5.40 -16.88
N ASN A 62 -10.80 5.66 -15.58
CA ASN A 62 -10.90 7.01 -15.02
C ASN A 62 -9.68 7.88 -15.41
N PHE A 63 -8.47 7.35 -15.25
CA PHE A 63 -7.24 8.03 -15.64
C PHE A 63 -7.19 8.35 -17.13
N LEU A 64 -7.63 7.44 -18.01
CA LEU A 64 -7.75 7.72 -19.44
C LEU A 64 -8.77 8.83 -19.74
N THR A 65 -9.90 8.89 -19.02
CA THR A 65 -10.85 10.01 -19.17
C THR A 65 -10.28 11.35 -18.66
N LEU A 66 -9.45 11.33 -17.61
CA LEU A 66 -8.68 12.51 -17.16
C LEU A 66 -7.74 13.00 -18.25
N LEU A 67 -6.94 12.11 -18.86
CA LEU A 67 -6.04 12.49 -19.95
C LEU A 67 -6.78 13.06 -21.17
N TRP A 68 -8.01 12.63 -21.41
CA TRP A 68 -8.84 13.12 -22.51
C TRP A 68 -9.48 14.49 -22.22
N TYR A 69 -10.03 14.69 -21.02
CA TYR A 69 -10.81 15.91 -20.70
C TYR A 69 -10.02 17.00 -19.97
N ASN A 70 -9.01 16.64 -19.17
CA ASN A 70 -8.22 17.59 -18.36
C ASN A 70 -6.73 17.18 -18.26
N PRO A 71 -5.97 17.15 -19.38
CA PRO A 71 -4.54 16.82 -19.38
C PRO A 71 -3.66 17.86 -18.65
N ASN A 72 -4.20 19.05 -18.40
CA ASN A 72 -3.52 20.14 -17.69
C ASN A 72 -3.85 20.18 -16.19
N LEU A 73 -4.75 19.32 -15.71
CA LEU A 73 -5.22 19.23 -14.31
C LEU A 73 -5.84 20.53 -13.76
N ASP A 74 -6.24 21.48 -14.61
CA ASP A 74 -6.70 22.83 -14.26
C ASP A 74 -8.03 23.26 -14.91
N THR A 75 -8.63 22.43 -15.77
CA THR A 75 -9.92 22.71 -16.43
C THR A 75 -11.05 21.79 -15.99
N ASP A 76 -12.27 22.33 -15.91
CA ASP A 76 -13.46 21.53 -15.59
C ASP A 76 -13.77 20.48 -16.67
N CYS A 77 -14.05 19.25 -16.22
CA CYS A 77 -14.57 18.16 -17.04
C CYS A 77 -16.10 18.25 -17.17
N PRO A 78 -16.70 17.62 -18.20
CA PRO A 78 -18.14 17.36 -18.22
C PRO A 78 -18.59 16.61 -16.95
N VAL A 79 -19.70 17.04 -16.34
CA VAL A 79 -20.20 16.53 -15.04
C VAL A 79 -20.23 15.01 -14.90
N TRP A 80 -20.57 14.28 -15.97
CA TRP A 80 -20.61 12.82 -15.95
C TRP A 80 -19.24 12.17 -15.67
N VAL A 81 -18.14 12.84 -16.02
CA VAL A 81 -16.76 12.36 -15.82
C VAL A 81 -16.44 12.26 -14.33
N TYR A 82 -16.83 13.26 -13.53
CA TYR A 82 -16.66 13.21 -12.08
C TYR A 82 -17.51 12.10 -11.43
N TYR A 83 -18.73 11.87 -11.92
CA TYR A 83 -19.54 10.73 -11.49
C TYR A 83 -18.93 9.38 -11.91
N SER A 84 -18.30 9.27 -13.10
CA SER A 84 -17.58 8.05 -13.47
C SER A 84 -16.36 7.82 -12.59
N TRP A 85 -15.66 8.89 -12.17
CA TRP A 85 -14.55 8.79 -11.22
C TRP A 85 -15.03 8.28 -9.85
N ALA A 86 -16.12 8.85 -9.32
CA ALA A 86 -16.74 8.38 -8.07
C ALA A 86 -17.13 6.89 -8.14
N VAL A 87 -17.80 6.48 -9.21
CA VAL A 87 -18.23 5.08 -9.40
C VAL A 87 -17.02 4.16 -9.58
N GLY A 88 -16.04 4.53 -10.41
CA GLY A 88 -14.87 3.69 -10.68
C GLY A 88 -13.99 3.49 -9.46
N LEU A 89 -13.79 4.52 -8.63
CA LEU A 89 -13.06 4.40 -7.37
C LEU A 89 -13.83 3.58 -6.31
N PHE A 90 -15.16 3.74 -6.23
CA PHE A 90 -15.98 2.90 -5.35
C PHE A 90 -15.96 1.42 -5.79
N LEU A 91 -15.99 1.16 -7.10
CA LEU A 91 -15.85 -0.19 -7.65
C LEU A 91 -14.46 -0.75 -7.39
N TYR A 92 -13.39 0.05 -7.52
CA TYR A 92 -12.03 -0.36 -7.14
C TYR A 92 -11.98 -0.90 -5.71
N GLN A 93 -12.34 -0.06 -4.72
CA GLN A 93 -12.35 -0.43 -3.30
C GLN A 93 -13.23 -1.65 -3.01
N THR A 94 -14.34 -1.77 -3.74
CA THR A 94 -15.27 -2.89 -3.57
C THR A 94 -14.71 -4.20 -4.13
N PHE A 95 -13.94 -4.16 -5.23
CA PHE A 95 -13.34 -5.36 -5.84
C PHE A 95 -12.13 -5.82 -5.01
N ASP A 96 -11.26 -4.88 -4.66
CA ASP A 96 -10.14 -5.00 -3.71
C ASP A 96 -10.56 -5.72 -2.42
N ALA A 97 -11.43 -5.12 -1.60
CA ALA A 97 -11.88 -5.72 -0.34
C ALA A 97 -12.65 -7.06 -0.48
N VAL A 98 -13.17 -7.37 -1.68
CA VAL A 98 -13.84 -8.63 -1.99
C VAL A 98 -12.85 -9.72 -2.38
N ASP A 99 -11.65 -9.41 -2.87
CA ASP A 99 -10.68 -10.43 -3.29
C ASP A 99 -10.24 -11.33 -2.13
N GLY A 100 -9.95 -10.78 -0.96
CA GLY A 100 -9.55 -11.55 0.21
C GLY A 100 -10.73 -12.35 0.77
N THR A 101 -11.96 -11.87 0.55
CA THR A 101 -13.18 -12.61 0.88
C THR A 101 -13.38 -13.78 -0.08
N GLN A 102 -13.11 -13.59 -1.37
CA GLN A 102 -13.09 -14.65 -2.37
C GLN A 102 -11.96 -15.66 -2.07
N ALA A 103 -10.75 -15.21 -1.72
CA ALA A 103 -9.62 -16.07 -1.37
C ALA A 103 -9.94 -17.01 -0.19
N ARG A 104 -10.64 -16.50 0.84
CA ARG A 104 -11.18 -17.31 1.92
C ARG A 104 -12.26 -18.28 1.45
N ARG A 105 -13.18 -17.84 0.58
CA ARG A 105 -14.31 -18.63 0.03
C ARG A 105 -13.89 -19.73 -0.94
N THR A 106 -12.75 -19.60 -1.61
CA THR A 106 -12.21 -20.55 -2.60
C THR A 106 -10.96 -21.29 -2.12
N HIS A 107 -10.54 -21.07 -0.86
CA HIS A 107 -9.32 -21.61 -0.26
C HIS A 107 -8.02 -21.24 -1.00
N GLN A 108 -7.98 -20.06 -1.63
CA GLN A 108 -6.83 -19.53 -2.38
C GLN A 108 -6.05 -18.43 -1.61
N SER A 109 -6.20 -18.37 -0.29
CA SER A 109 -5.44 -17.42 0.55
C SER A 109 -3.95 -17.79 0.60
N GLY A 110 -3.06 -16.85 0.26
CA GLY A 110 -1.62 -17.07 0.28
C GLY A 110 -0.80 -15.80 0.00
N PRO A 111 0.55 -15.87 0.10
CA PRO A 111 1.44 -14.71 -0.02
C PRO A 111 1.39 -14.02 -1.39
N LEU A 112 1.01 -14.74 -2.46
CA LEU A 112 0.83 -14.15 -3.79
C LEU A 112 -0.33 -13.17 -3.85
N GLY A 113 -1.41 -13.41 -3.08
CA GLY A 113 -2.59 -12.54 -3.07
C GLY A 113 -2.23 -11.16 -2.54
N GLU A 114 -1.67 -11.10 -1.34
CA GLU A 114 -1.19 -9.87 -0.69
C GLU A 114 -0.17 -9.10 -1.53
N LEU A 115 0.80 -9.80 -2.14
CA LEU A 115 1.78 -9.16 -3.03
C LEU A 115 1.10 -8.50 -4.24
N PHE A 116 0.10 -9.17 -4.82
CA PHE A 116 -0.62 -8.68 -5.99
C PHE A 116 -1.52 -7.50 -5.63
N ASP A 117 -2.27 -7.64 -4.55
CA ASP A 117 -3.18 -6.66 -3.96
C ASP A 117 -2.46 -5.35 -3.62
N HIS A 118 -1.55 -5.39 -2.63
CA HIS A 118 -0.76 -4.22 -2.25
C HIS A 118 0.10 -3.67 -3.42
N GLY A 119 0.47 -4.51 -4.41
CA GLY A 119 1.21 -4.09 -5.61
C GLY A 119 0.36 -3.34 -6.64
N VAL A 120 -0.92 -3.68 -6.76
CA VAL A 120 -1.92 -2.94 -7.53
C VAL A 120 -2.24 -1.61 -6.83
N ASP A 121 -2.43 -1.65 -5.51
CA ASP A 121 -2.67 -0.48 -4.67
C ASP A 121 -1.53 0.56 -4.74
N ALA A 122 -0.29 0.09 -4.85
CA ALA A 122 0.89 0.91 -5.05
C ALA A 122 0.87 1.71 -6.38
N LEU A 123 0.38 1.09 -7.46
CA LEU A 123 0.18 1.75 -8.75
C LEU A 123 -1.00 2.73 -8.66
N ASN A 124 -2.11 2.24 -8.11
CA ASN A 124 -3.37 2.96 -7.97
C ASN A 124 -3.18 4.30 -7.26
N THR A 125 -2.41 4.30 -6.16
CA THR A 125 -2.08 5.52 -5.39
C THR A 125 -1.59 6.68 -6.27
N SER A 126 -0.80 6.40 -7.32
CA SER A 126 -0.27 7.44 -8.21
C SER A 126 -1.26 7.92 -9.27
N LEU A 127 -2.10 7.02 -9.81
CA LEU A 127 -3.16 7.37 -10.76
C LEU A 127 -4.25 8.18 -10.07
N GLU A 128 -4.64 7.75 -8.87
CA GLU A 128 -5.71 8.35 -8.08
C GLU A 128 -5.34 9.76 -7.60
N VAL A 129 -4.07 10.02 -7.29
CA VAL A 129 -3.58 11.40 -7.05
C VAL A 129 -3.76 12.30 -8.28
N LEU A 130 -3.49 11.80 -9.49
CA LEU A 130 -3.62 12.60 -10.71
C LEU A 130 -5.11 12.87 -11.05
N ILE A 131 -5.98 11.87 -10.85
CA ILE A 131 -7.44 12.02 -10.95
C ILE A 131 -7.94 13.04 -9.92
N PHE A 132 -7.49 12.92 -8.66
CA PHE A 132 -7.83 13.87 -7.61
C PHE A 132 -7.38 15.29 -7.96
N ALA A 133 -6.12 15.48 -8.39
CA ALA A 133 -5.61 16.79 -8.80
C ALA A 133 -6.46 17.45 -9.90
N GLY A 134 -6.90 16.67 -10.89
CA GLY A 134 -7.84 17.13 -11.92
C GLY A 134 -9.28 17.36 -11.43
N SER A 135 -9.71 16.68 -10.37
CA SER A 135 -11.00 16.94 -9.70
C SER A 135 -11.02 18.23 -8.88
N GLN A 136 -9.84 18.77 -8.56
CA GLN A 136 -9.64 19.95 -7.72
C GLN A 136 -9.08 21.15 -8.50
N ASN A 137 -8.83 21.02 -9.82
CA ASN A 137 -8.12 22.00 -10.65
C ASN A 137 -6.77 22.47 -10.05
N MET A 138 -5.92 21.53 -9.60
CA MET A 138 -4.59 21.85 -9.01
C MET A 138 -3.53 22.29 -10.03
N GLY A 139 -3.71 21.94 -11.31
CA GLY A 139 -2.80 22.27 -12.41
C GLY A 139 -1.44 21.56 -12.38
N HIS A 140 -0.57 21.93 -13.33
CA HIS A 140 0.84 21.52 -13.32
C HIS A 140 1.64 22.44 -12.39
N GLY A 141 1.91 21.95 -11.17
CA GLY A 141 2.64 22.71 -10.16
C GLY A 141 2.79 22.01 -8.82
N TRP A 142 3.34 22.76 -7.85
CA TRP A 142 3.75 22.23 -6.54
C TRP A 142 2.60 21.69 -5.68
N MET A 143 1.34 22.09 -5.88
CA MET A 143 0.19 21.49 -5.17
C MET A 143 0.00 20.02 -5.56
N THR A 144 0.00 19.72 -6.86
CA THR A 144 -0.05 18.35 -7.39
C THR A 144 1.15 17.53 -6.92
N VAL A 145 2.36 18.10 -6.94
CA VAL A 145 3.58 17.44 -6.43
C VAL A 145 3.49 17.15 -4.93
N ALA A 146 2.99 18.09 -4.13
CA ALA A 146 2.83 17.91 -2.68
C ALA A 146 1.75 16.87 -2.32
N THR A 147 0.67 16.79 -3.11
CA THR A 147 -0.36 15.74 -2.99
C THR A 147 0.24 14.37 -3.32
N LEU A 148 1.02 14.28 -4.40
CA LEU A 148 1.73 13.06 -4.79
C LEU A 148 2.75 12.62 -3.73
N PHE A 149 3.48 13.56 -3.13
CA PHE A 149 4.36 13.30 -1.99
C PHE A 149 3.58 12.72 -0.81
N ALA A 150 2.49 13.37 -0.39
CA ALA A 150 1.72 12.96 0.79
C ALA A 150 1.12 11.56 0.65
N SER A 151 0.52 11.24 -0.50
CA SER A 151 -0.08 9.92 -0.74
C SER A 151 0.97 8.82 -0.85
N LEU A 152 2.03 9.02 -1.66
CA LEU A 152 3.08 8.01 -1.82
C LEU A 152 3.90 7.83 -0.52
N MET A 153 4.08 8.88 0.28
CA MET A 153 4.67 8.80 1.62
C MET A 153 3.82 7.99 2.58
N THR A 154 2.50 8.25 2.61
CA THR A 154 1.57 7.53 3.49
C THR A 154 1.63 6.03 3.22
N PHE A 155 1.55 5.64 1.94
CA PHE A 155 1.61 4.24 1.54
C PHE A 155 2.99 3.61 1.86
N TYR A 156 4.09 4.28 1.51
CA TYR A 156 5.45 3.81 1.83
C TYR A 156 5.66 3.59 3.34
N VAL A 157 5.23 4.54 4.17
CA VAL A 157 5.37 4.48 5.63
C VAL A 157 4.51 3.35 6.22
N GLN A 158 3.31 3.10 5.68
CA GLN A 158 2.46 1.99 6.12
C GLN A 158 3.08 0.63 5.77
N THR A 159 3.62 0.43 4.57
CA THR A 159 4.35 -0.80 4.22
C THR A 159 5.63 -0.97 5.04
N TRP A 160 6.36 0.13 5.32
CA TRP A 160 7.54 0.10 6.20
C TRP A 160 7.19 -0.28 7.65
N ASP A 161 6.05 0.22 8.15
CA ASP A 161 5.52 -0.14 9.47
C ASP A 161 5.17 -1.63 9.52
N GLU A 162 4.37 -2.11 8.57
CA GLU A 162 4.03 -3.53 8.41
C GLU A 162 5.28 -4.42 8.30
N TYR A 163 6.25 -4.08 7.44
CA TYR A 163 7.49 -4.84 7.31
C TYR A 163 8.23 -5.00 8.66
N HIS A 164 8.18 -4.00 9.55
CA HIS A 164 8.86 -4.06 10.85
C HIS A 164 8.00 -4.64 12.00
N THR A 165 6.69 -4.42 11.98
CA THR A 165 5.76 -4.94 13.00
C THR A 165 5.31 -6.36 12.71
N LYS A 166 5.29 -6.75 11.43
CA LYS A 166 4.72 -8.00 10.88
C LYS A 166 3.20 -8.07 10.98
N THR A 167 2.52 -6.92 11.01
CA THR A 167 1.05 -6.84 11.04
C THR A 167 0.57 -5.49 10.51
N LEU A 168 -0.21 -5.49 9.42
CA LEU A 168 -0.88 -4.29 8.94
C LEU A 168 -1.91 -3.81 9.96
N THR A 169 -1.71 -2.62 10.54
CA THR A 169 -2.63 -2.05 11.54
C THR A 169 -3.35 -0.84 10.96
N LEU A 170 -4.64 -0.98 10.68
CA LEU A 170 -5.48 0.10 10.17
C LEU A 170 -6.20 0.78 11.35
N GLY A 171 -6.03 2.10 11.43
CA GLY A 171 -6.68 2.95 12.45
C GLY A 171 -8.19 3.08 12.26
N ILE A 172 -8.85 3.69 13.25
CA ILE A 172 -10.31 3.96 13.25
C ILE A 172 -10.74 4.79 12.04
N VAL A 173 -9.87 5.70 11.58
CA VAL A 173 -9.94 6.40 10.31
C VAL A 173 -8.64 6.11 9.58
N ASN A 174 -8.71 5.57 8.37
CA ASN A 174 -7.53 5.21 7.57
C ASN A 174 -7.76 5.51 6.07
N GLY A 175 -6.66 5.51 5.30
CA GLY A 175 -6.69 5.77 3.86
C GLY A 175 -7.53 4.76 3.06
N PRO A 176 -7.23 3.45 3.13
CA PRO A 176 -7.93 2.42 2.36
C PRO A 176 -9.45 2.35 2.57
N VAL A 177 -9.95 2.74 3.76
CA VAL A 177 -11.39 2.71 4.06
C VAL A 177 -12.02 4.10 3.97
N GLU A 178 -11.85 4.94 4.99
CA GLU A 178 -12.49 6.26 5.05
C GLU A 178 -11.93 7.23 4.01
N GLY A 179 -10.63 7.19 3.74
CA GLY A 179 -9.98 8.06 2.76
C GLY A 179 -10.56 7.87 1.36
N ILE A 180 -10.67 6.63 0.89
CA ILE A 180 -11.28 6.32 -0.41
C ILE A 180 -12.76 6.74 -0.45
N LEU A 181 -13.55 6.48 0.60
CA LEU A 181 -14.95 6.92 0.64
C LEU A 181 -15.10 8.45 0.62
N ILE A 182 -14.17 9.18 1.24
CA ILE A 182 -14.12 10.65 1.16
C ILE A 182 -13.81 11.09 -0.27
N LEU A 183 -12.88 10.44 -0.99
CA LEU A 183 -12.60 10.75 -2.39
C LEU A 183 -13.79 10.46 -3.32
N VAL A 184 -14.47 9.32 -3.13
CA VAL A 184 -15.72 8.98 -3.84
C VAL A 184 -16.79 10.06 -3.62
N PHE A 185 -16.95 10.53 -2.37
CA PHE A 185 -17.85 11.63 -2.05
C PHE A 185 -17.43 12.95 -2.70
N VAL A 186 -16.13 13.30 -2.65
CA VAL A 186 -15.58 14.49 -3.29
C VAL A 186 -15.88 14.48 -4.79
N TYR A 187 -15.64 13.38 -5.50
CA TYR A 187 -15.92 13.28 -6.94
C TYR A 187 -17.41 13.41 -7.27
N ALA A 188 -18.28 12.74 -6.50
CA ALA A 188 -19.73 12.89 -6.65
C ALA A 188 -20.17 14.34 -6.38
N LEU A 189 -19.57 15.01 -5.38
CA LEU A 189 -19.84 16.41 -5.06
C LEU A 189 -19.30 17.37 -6.14
N THR A 190 -18.12 17.13 -6.72
CA THR A 190 -17.61 17.90 -7.87
C THR A 190 -18.59 17.85 -9.04
N GLY A 191 -19.13 16.66 -9.34
CA GLY A 191 -20.18 16.49 -10.35
C GLY A 191 -21.46 17.26 -10.01
N TYR A 192 -21.89 17.20 -8.74
CA TYR A 192 -23.09 17.91 -8.27
C TYR A 192 -22.95 19.44 -8.30
N MET A 193 -21.79 19.98 -7.90
CA MET A 193 -21.49 21.42 -7.91
C MET A 193 -21.18 21.95 -9.33
N GLY A 194 -21.11 21.08 -10.33
CA GLY A 194 -21.01 21.44 -11.74
C GLY A 194 -19.58 21.59 -12.29
N GLY A 195 -18.54 21.37 -11.48
CA GLY A 195 -17.14 21.51 -11.91
C GLY A 195 -16.12 21.50 -10.76
N ALA A 196 -14.86 21.29 -11.11
CA ALA A 196 -13.72 21.32 -10.20
C ALA A 196 -13.40 22.74 -9.70
N HIS A 197 -13.79 23.78 -10.44
CA HIS A 197 -13.65 25.18 -10.03
C HIS A 197 -14.28 25.49 -8.66
N PHE A 198 -15.27 24.72 -8.22
CA PHE A 198 -15.89 24.84 -6.90
C PHE A 198 -14.84 24.79 -5.78
N TRP A 199 -13.87 23.88 -5.86
CA TRP A 199 -12.85 23.67 -4.83
C TRP A 199 -11.82 24.80 -4.75
N GLN A 200 -11.74 25.63 -5.81
CA GLN A 200 -10.89 26.82 -5.87
C GLN A 200 -11.55 28.07 -5.25
N GLN A 201 -12.83 28.01 -4.86
CA GLN A 201 -13.49 29.09 -4.14
C GLN A 201 -13.02 29.16 -2.67
N SER A 202 -13.01 30.36 -2.08
CA SER A 202 -12.71 30.54 -0.65
C SER A 202 -13.68 29.74 0.22
N MET A 203 -13.15 28.82 1.03
CA MET A 203 -13.95 27.92 1.85
C MET A 203 -14.84 28.70 2.84
N LEU A 204 -14.27 29.68 3.54
CA LEU A 204 -14.97 30.42 4.58
C LEU A 204 -16.06 31.33 3.97
N LEU A 205 -15.78 31.97 2.83
CA LEU A 205 -16.76 32.78 2.12
C LEU A 205 -17.91 31.92 1.57
N THR A 206 -17.61 30.80 0.92
CA THR A 206 -18.63 29.89 0.34
C THR A 206 -19.49 29.21 1.42
N LEU A 207 -18.94 28.98 2.61
CA LEU A 207 -19.70 28.50 3.78
C LEU A 207 -20.50 29.61 4.51
N GLY A 208 -20.47 30.86 4.02
CA GLY A 208 -21.21 31.99 4.58
C GLY A 208 -20.64 32.56 5.89
N VAL A 209 -19.38 32.23 6.22
CA VAL A 209 -18.70 32.79 7.39
C VAL A 209 -18.36 34.25 7.11
N LEU A 210 -18.97 35.18 7.83
CA LEU A 210 -18.67 36.61 7.68
C LEU A 210 -17.22 36.90 8.10
N LYS A 211 -16.50 37.68 7.29
CA LYS A 211 -15.19 38.22 7.65
C LYS A 211 -15.31 39.12 8.88
N VAL A 212 -14.49 38.85 9.87
CA VAL A 212 -14.37 39.60 11.13
C VAL A 212 -12.90 39.89 11.42
N ASP A 213 -12.60 41.02 12.05
CA ASP A 213 -11.24 41.59 12.11
C ASP A 213 -10.16 40.69 12.73
N TRP A 214 -10.55 39.71 13.54
CA TRP A 214 -9.63 38.75 14.17
C TRP A 214 -9.25 37.56 13.28
N ILE A 215 -9.95 37.33 12.16
CA ILE A 215 -9.57 36.30 11.17
C ILE A 215 -8.62 36.95 10.16
N PRO A 216 -7.34 36.54 10.09
CA PRO A 216 -6.40 37.11 9.13
C PRO A 216 -6.84 36.79 7.70
N GLU A 217 -6.68 37.76 6.79
CA GLU A 217 -7.01 37.61 5.36
C GLU A 217 -6.36 36.36 4.74
N PHE A 218 -5.14 36.04 5.18
CA PHE A 218 -4.39 34.84 4.78
C PHE A 218 -5.15 33.52 4.97
N PHE A 219 -6.05 33.43 5.97
CA PHE A 219 -6.89 32.26 6.20
C PHE A 219 -8.28 32.43 5.58
N TYR A 220 -8.83 33.64 5.57
CA TYR A 220 -10.15 33.94 5.00
C TYR A 220 -10.19 33.69 3.49
N ALA A 221 -9.14 34.09 2.76
CA ALA A 221 -9.07 33.95 1.31
C ALA A 221 -8.80 32.52 0.80
N ARG A 222 -8.45 31.56 1.67
CA ARG A 222 -8.00 30.22 1.25
C ARG A 222 -9.11 29.37 0.65
N SER A 223 -8.79 28.69 -0.44
CA SER A 223 -9.71 27.80 -1.12
C SER A 223 -9.95 26.51 -0.34
N PHE A 224 -11.01 25.77 -0.68
CA PHE A 224 -11.24 24.44 -0.10
C PHE A 224 -10.03 23.52 -0.33
N THR A 225 -9.45 23.54 -1.53
CA THR A 225 -8.25 22.76 -1.87
C THR A 225 -7.08 23.12 -0.95
N GLU A 226 -6.84 24.40 -0.68
CA GLU A 226 -5.75 24.83 0.20
C GLU A 226 -5.96 24.44 1.66
N TRP A 227 -7.19 24.57 2.16
CA TRP A 227 -7.56 24.09 3.50
C TRP A 227 -7.38 22.57 3.64
N TYR A 228 -7.78 21.81 2.63
CA TYR A 228 -7.55 20.36 2.57
C TYR A 228 -6.06 20.02 2.58
N MET A 229 -5.23 20.73 1.79
CA MET A 229 -3.78 20.54 1.78
C MET A 229 -3.13 20.82 3.15
N MET A 230 -3.59 21.87 3.84
CA MET A 230 -3.12 22.19 5.20
C MET A 230 -3.50 21.11 6.22
N GLN A 231 -4.75 20.62 6.17
CA GLN A 231 -5.20 19.50 7.01
C GLN A 231 -4.41 18.22 6.71
N GLY A 232 -4.25 17.88 5.42
CA GLY A 232 -3.52 16.71 4.96
C GLY A 232 -2.05 16.72 5.41
N ALA A 233 -1.38 17.87 5.38
CA ALA A 233 -0.02 18.01 5.90
C ALA A 233 0.09 17.71 7.41
N ILE A 234 -0.88 18.18 8.22
CA ILE A 234 -0.92 17.90 9.66
C ILE A 234 -1.15 16.40 9.91
N VAL A 235 -2.10 15.80 9.20
CA VAL A 235 -2.43 14.36 9.31
C VAL A 235 -1.26 13.48 8.86
N LEU A 236 -0.57 13.84 7.77
CA LEU A 236 0.61 13.13 7.28
C LEU A 236 1.73 13.08 8.33
N VAL A 237 2.06 14.23 8.93
CA VAL A 237 3.08 14.32 10.00
C VAL A 237 2.66 13.50 11.21
N TRP A 238 1.40 13.59 11.63
CA TRP A 238 0.89 12.82 12.78
C TRP A 238 0.97 11.31 12.55
N ASN A 239 0.48 10.83 11.42
CA ASN A 239 0.49 9.41 11.05
C ASN A 239 1.92 8.87 10.92
N THR A 240 2.83 9.64 10.32
CA THR A 240 4.25 9.28 10.20
C THR A 240 4.90 9.11 11.58
N LEU A 241 4.63 10.05 12.50
CA LEU A 241 5.14 9.96 13.88
C LEU A 241 4.56 8.76 14.64
N GLU A 242 3.29 8.42 14.42
CA GLU A 242 2.66 7.28 15.08
C GLU A 242 3.17 5.93 14.55
N SER A 243 3.33 5.76 13.24
CA SER A 243 4.02 4.58 12.67
C SER A 243 5.46 4.47 13.16
N CYS A 244 6.20 5.59 13.27
CA CYS A 244 7.54 5.58 13.87
C CYS A 244 7.52 5.07 15.33
N ARG A 245 6.55 5.51 16.14
CA ARG A 245 6.37 5.03 17.53
C ARG A 245 6.00 3.55 17.56
N ASN A 246 5.09 3.12 16.69
CA ASN A 246 4.62 1.74 16.57
C ASN A 246 5.78 0.77 16.27
N VAL A 247 6.55 1.06 15.21
CA VAL A 247 7.75 0.31 14.83
C VAL A 247 8.77 0.26 15.98
N ILE A 248 9.10 1.40 16.61
CA ILE A 248 10.06 1.44 17.72
C ILE A 248 9.58 0.57 18.88
N LYS A 249 8.28 0.62 19.21
CA LYS A 249 7.66 -0.18 20.29
C LYS A 249 7.69 -1.67 19.97
N ALA A 250 7.23 -2.07 18.79
CA ALA A 250 7.20 -3.47 18.36
C ALA A 250 8.60 -4.09 18.28
N ARG A 251 9.57 -3.36 17.71
CA ARG A 251 10.97 -3.81 17.66
C ARG A 251 11.60 -3.91 19.05
N ARG A 252 11.36 -2.93 19.93
CA ARG A 252 11.84 -2.98 21.32
C ARG A 252 11.27 -4.18 22.07
N ALA A 253 9.99 -4.51 21.88
CA ALA A 253 9.35 -5.66 22.52
C ALA A 253 9.98 -7.01 22.13
N ARG A 254 10.62 -7.10 20.94
CA ARG A 254 11.37 -8.29 20.49
C ARG A 254 12.87 -8.26 20.85
N GLY A 255 13.36 -7.21 21.50
CA GLY A 255 14.79 -7.01 21.78
C GLY A 255 15.62 -6.51 20.59
N ASP A 256 14.99 -6.12 19.48
CA ASP A 256 15.67 -5.58 18.30
C ASP A 256 16.30 -4.19 18.57
N LYS A 257 17.29 -3.81 17.74
CA LYS A 257 17.80 -2.42 17.63
C LYS A 257 16.71 -1.46 17.13
N SER A 258 15.82 -1.05 18.03
CA SER A 258 14.57 -0.34 17.70
C SER A 258 14.71 0.92 16.84
N ARG A 259 15.73 1.76 17.07
CA ARG A 259 15.94 3.01 16.30
C ARG A 259 16.52 2.79 14.90
N TYR A 260 17.21 1.67 14.64
CA TYR A 260 17.83 1.41 13.34
C TYR A 260 16.79 1.25 12.22
N ALA A 261 15.56 0.87 12.57
CA ALA A 261 14.43 0.82 11.64
C ALA A 261 14.17 2.16 10.91
N LEU A 262 14.43 3.30 11.55
CA LEU A 262 14.21 4.63 10.96
C LEU A 262 15.14 4.89 9.76
N VAL A 263 16.24 4.16 9.63
CA VAL A 263 17.10 4.20 8.43
C VAL A 263 16.32 3.72 7.20
N GLY A 264 15.30 2.87 7.38
CA GLY A 264 14.39 2.46 6.31
C GLY A 264 13.53 3.58 5.72
N LEU A 265 13.47 4.76 6.33
CA LEU A 265 12.81 5.95 5.76
C LEU A 265 13.76 6.80 4.90
N VAL A 266 15.08 6.58 5.00
CA VAL A 266 16.09 7.33 4.24
C VAL A 266 15.93 7.16 2.72
N PRO A 267 15.68 5.95 2.16
CA PRO A 267 15.51 5.80 0.72
C PRO A 267 14.39 6.67 0.15
N PHE A 268 13.23 6.72 0.81
CA PHE A 268 12.10 7.57 0.43
C PHE A 268 12.43 9.06 0.56
N ALA A 269 13.08 9.47 1.65
CA ALA A 269 13.51 10.85 1.82
C ALA A 269 14.51 11.28 0.73
N THR A 270 15.46 10.40 0.37
CA THR A 270 16.45 10.65 -0.68
C THR A 270 15.79 10.77 -2.05
N THR A 271 14.91 9.84 -2.44
CA THR A 271 14.23 9.93 -3.75
C THR A 271 13.36 11.18 -3.86
N TRP A 272 12.70 11.60 -2.78
CA TRP A 272 11.87 12.80 -2.81
C TRP A 272 12.64 14.12 -2.75
N VAL A 273 13.77 14.18 -2.06
CA VAL A 273 14.70 15.31 -2.19
C VAL A 273 15.17 15.44 -3.64
N LEU A 274 15.55 14.33 -4.29
CA LEU A 274 15.94 14.34 -5.71
C LEU A 274 14.78 14.76 -6.63
N THR A 275 13.56 14.27 -6.38
CA THR A 275 12.35 14.69 -7.12
C THR A 275 12.11 16.19 -7.04
N VAL A 276 12.13 16.76 -5.84
CA VAL A 276 11.90 18.20 -5.64
C VAL A 276 13.02 19.03 -6.28
N LEU A 277 14.28 18.62 -6.12
CA LEU A 277 15.41 19.29 -6.77
C LEU A 277 15.28 19.24 -8.29
N TYR A 278 14.97 18.10 -8.89
CA TYR A 278 14.84 17.98 -10.34
C TYR A 278 13.71 18.86 -10.90
N LEU A 279 12.53 18.85 -10.26
CA LEU A 279 11.41 19.69 -10.68
C LEU A 279 11.65 21.20 -10.44
N ALA A 280 12.45 21.57 -9.45
CA ALA A 280 12.85 22.96 -9.24
C ALA A 280 13.88 23.44 -10.28
N LEU A 281 14.81 22.57 -10.67
CA LEU A 281 15.85 22.85 -11.67
C LEU A 281 15.32 22.76 -13.11
N GLN A 282 14.25 22.00 -13.35
CA GLN A 282 13.59 21.84 -14.65
C GLN A 282 12.11 22.30 -14.61
N PRO A 283 11.84 23.63 -14.59
CA PRO A 283 10.48 24.17 -14.57
C PRO A 283 9.61 23.76 -15.76
N ASN A 284 10.21 23.47 -16.92
CA ASN A 284 9.54 22.88 -18.08
C ASN A 284 8.83 21.55 -17.73
N ILE A 285 9.48 20.68 -16.96
CA ILE A 285 8.88 19.41 -16.51
C ILE A 285 7.77 19.68 -15.49
N LEU A 286 8.02 20.56 -14.52
CA LEU A 286 7.04 20.97 -13.50
C LEU A 286 5.78 21.66 -14.06
N ARG A 287 5.87 22.33 -15.21
CA ARG A 287 4.78 23.16 -15.76
C ARG A 287 4.09 22.60 -17.00
N ALA A 288 4.67 21.60 -17.67
CA ALA A 288 4.08 20.98 -18.86
C ALA A 288 4.04 19.44 -18.83
N HIS A 289 4.75 18.78 -17.92
CA HIS A 289 4.93 17.33 -17.93
C HIS A 289 4.79 16.67 -16.55
N ILE A 290 3.97 17.24 -15.65
CA ILE A 290 3.74 16.67 -14.32
C ILE A 290 3.02 15.32 -14.35
N ILE A 291 2.15 15.07 -15.32
CA ILE A 291 1.48 13.76 -15.47
C ILE A 291 2.50 12.63 -15.72
N PRO A 292 3.32 12.63 -16.81
CA PRO A 292 4.29 11.56 -17.04
C PRO A 292 5.39 11.49 -15.97
N PHE A 293 5.80 12.63 -15.39
CA PHE A 293 6.72 12.63 -14.26
C PHE A 293 6.09 12.01 -12.99
N GLY A 294 4.79 12.27 -12.75
CA GLY A 294 4.02 11.68 -11.65
C GLY A 294 3.87 10.16 -11.79
N LEU A 295 3.67 9.66 -13.01
CA LEU A 295 3.71 8.23 -13.32
C LEU A 295 5.09 7.62 -13.03
N PHE A 296 6.18 8.32 -13.36
CA PHE A 296 7.54 7.88 -13.03
C PHE A 296 7.76 7.81 -11.52
N ALA A 297 7.38 8.85 -10.78
CA ALA A 297 7.48 8.87 -9.31
C ALA A 297 6.60 7.79 -8.65
N GLY A 298 5.40 7.55 -9.21
CA GLY A 298 4.49 6.47 -8.83
C GLY A 298 5.12 5.09 -9.00
N LEU A 299 5.63 4.78 -10.19
CA LEU A 299 6.32 3.52 -10.48
C LEU A 299 7.59 3.33 -9.64
N MET A 300 8.35 4.39 -9.38
CA MET A 300 9.51 4.35 -8.48
C MET A 300 9.08 4.02 -7.04
N ASN A 301 7.97 4.56 -6.56
CA ASN A 301 7.43 4.23 -5.24
C ASN A 301 6.87 2.80 -5.19
N ALA A 302 6.09 2.40 -6.21
CA ALA A 302 5.52 1.06 -6.34
C ALA A 302 6.59 -0.03 -6.41
N TYR A 303 7.71 0.23 -7.09
CA TYR A 303 8.87 -0.66 -7.06
C TYR A 303 9.48 -0.76 -5.66
N SER A 304 9.70 0.35 -4.95
CA SER A 304 10.19 0.33 -3.56
C SER A 304 9.27 -0.47 -2.63
N VAL A 305 7.95 -0.26 -2.75
CA VAL A 305 6.94 -0.92 -1.93
C VAL A 305 6.84 -2.41 -2.27
N GLY A 306 6.81 -2.77 -3.55
CA GLY A 306 6.86 -4.17 -3.99
C GLY A 306 8.09 -4.90 -3.47
N GLN A 307 9.27 -4.25 -3.47
CA GLN A 307 10.48 -4.80 -2.85
C GLN A 307 10.31 -5.00 -1.34
N MET A 308 9.68 -4.06 -0.61
CA MET A 308 9.43 -4.19 0.84
C MET A 308 8.45 -5.34 1.15
N ILE A 309 7.36 -5.47 0.39
CA ILE A 309 6.38 -6.57 0.54
C ILE A 309 7.05 -7.90 0.23
N THR A 310 7.74 -8.02 -0.90
CA THR A 310 8.52 -9.22 -1.25
C THR A 310 9.49 -9.59 -0.13
N ALA A 311 10.23 -8.61 0.40
CA ALA A 311 11.15 -8.84 1.52
C ALA A 311 10.43 -9.26 2.81
N HIS A 312 9.21 -8.77 3.07
CA HIS A 312 8.38 -9.24 4.18
C HIS A 312 8.02 -10.72 3.99
N LEU A 313 7.48 -11.09 2.82
CA LEU A 313 6.96 -12.42 2.53
C LEU A 313 8.06 -13.50 2.58
N VAL A 314 9.22 -13.22 2.00
CA VAL A 314 10.37 -14.17 1.97
C VAL A 314 11.41 -13.96 3.08
N LYS A 315 11.10 -13.13 4.08
CA LYS A 315 11.95 -12.85 5.25
C LYS A 315 13.38 -12.42 4.86
N LEU A 316 13.50 -11.53 3.88
CA LEU A 316 14.75 -10.85 3.52
C LEU A 316 14.99 -9.62 4.40
N ASP A 317 16.21 -9.09 4.32
CA ASP A 317 16.56 -7.78 4.87
C ASP A 317 15.83 -6.63 4.14
N PHE A 318 15.76 -5.47 4.80
CA PHE A 318 15.04 -4.32 4.27
C PHE A 318 15.71 -3.78 2.98
N PRO A 319 14.97 -3.50 1.90
CA PRO A 319 15.53 -2.98 0.66
C PRO A 319 15.84 -1.47 0.75
N TYR A 320 17.11 -1.13 0.95
CA TYR A 320 17.56 0.28 1.01
C TYR A 320 17.83 0.92 -0.36
N TYR A 321 17.80 0.14 -1.45
CA TYR A 321 18.27 0.59 -2.78
C TYR A 321 17.17 0.48 -3.83
N ASN A 322 16.92 1.59 -4.52
CA ASN A 322 16.05 1.66 -5.69
C ASN A 322 16.85 2.11 -6.91
N VAL A 323 16.93 1.27 -7.94
CA VAL A 323 17.70 1.53 -9.17
C VAL A 323 17.14 2.71 -9.99
N LEU A 324 15.85 3.02 -9.85
CA LEU A 324 15.18 4.13 -10.54
C LEU A 324 15.54 5.50 -9.94
N ALA A 325 16.14 5.52 -8.74
CA ALA A 325 16.72 6.74 -8.18
C ALA A 325 17.99 7.20 -8.93
N LEU A 326 18.69 6.29 -9.63
CA LEU A 326 19.93 6.60 -10.35
C LEU A 326 19.75 7.57 -11.53
N PRO A 327 18.83 7.35 -12.49
CA PRO A 327 18.60 8.31 -13.57
C PRO A 327 18.05 9.64 -13.05
N LEU A 328 17.23 9.63 -11.99
CA LEU A 328 16.75 10.85 -11.34
C LEU A 328 17.92 11.64 -10.70
N ALA A 329 18.82 10.96 -9.98
CA ALA A 329 20.03 11.58 -9.43
C ALA A 329 20.94 12.14 -10.54
N TYR A 330 21.07 11.43 -11.66
CA TYR A 330 21.80 11.92 -12.83
C TYR A 330 21.16 13.19 -13.40
N GLY A 331 19.84 13.22 -13.60
CA GLY A 331 19.11 14.41 -14.08
C GLY A 331 19.26 15.61 -13.13
N VAL A 332 19.26 15.38 -11.81
CA VAL A 332 19.56 16.41 -10.80
C VAL A 332 20.99 16.93 -10.98
N ILE A 333 22.00 16.07 -10.97
CA ILE A 333 23.42 16.45 -11.12
C ILE A 333 23.65 17.20 -12.44
N ASP A 334 23.13 16.68 -13.55
CA ASP A 334 23.20 17.31 -14.86
C ASP A 334 22.62 18.74 -14.85
N SER A 335 21.46 18.92 -14.20
CA SER A 335 20.78 20.23 -14.11
C SER A 335 21.42 21.20 -13.11
N LEU A 336 22.10 20.70 -12.07
CA LEU A 336 22.81 21.56 -11.11
C LEU A 336 23.95 22.34 -11.76
N GLY A 337 24.64 21.75 -12.73
CA GLY A 337 25.82 22.35 -13.37
C GLY A 337 25.53 23.73 -14.00
N PRO A 338 24.58 23.84 -14.94
CA PRO A 338 24.18 25.12 -15.53
C PRO A 338 23.55 26.07 -14.53
N TRP A 339 22.77 25.56 -13.57
CA TRP A 339 22.12 26.40 -12.55
C TRP A 339 23.16 27.09 -11.66
N LEU A 340 24.19 26.38 -11.20
CA LEU A 340 25.27 26.97 -10.41
C LEU A 340 26.07 28.00 -11.20
N GLN A 341 26.36 27.74 -12.50
CA GLN A 341 27.05 28.70 -13.37
C GLN A 341 26.25 29.99 -13.55
N TYR A 342 24.91 29.89 -13.68
CA TYR A 342 24.00 31.02 -13.77
C TYR A 342 23.96 31.83 -12.45
N GLU A 343 23.61 31.16 -11.34
CA GLU A 343 23.37 31.82 -10.04
C GLU A 343 24.64 32.46 -9.47
N THR A 344 25.80 31.80 -9.61
CA THR A 344 27.08 32.32 -9.10
C THR A 344 27.79 33.26 -10.09
N SER A 345 27.28 33.40 -11.32
CA SER A 345 27.97 34.05 -12.45
C SER A 345 29.43 33.59 -12.65
N THR A 346 29.76 32.38 -12.18
CA THR A 346 31.15 31.89 -12.04
C THR A 346 31.31 30.59 -12.82
N ALA A 347 31.95 30.65 -13.99
CA ALA A 347 32.00 29.53 -14.94
C ALA A 347 32.64 28.23 -14.38
N TRP A 348 33.52 28.32 -13.38
CA TRP A 348 34.15 27.15 -12.75
C TRP A 348 33.34 26.54 -11.60
N LEU A 349 32.31 27.24 -11.09
CA LEU A 349 31.35 26.70 -10.12
C LEU A 349 30.20 26.02 -10.86
N GLY A 350 30.50 24.96 -11.62
CA GLY A 350 29.51 24.14 -12.32
C GLY A 350 30.06 23.53 -13.61
N TRP A 351 29.19 22.87 -14.37
CA TRP A 351 29.52 22.15 -15.62
C TRP A 351 28.42 22.33 -16.66
N PRO A 352 28.75 22.25 -17.97
CA PRO A 352 27.73 22.14 -19.01
C PRO A 352 26.87 20.90 -18.79
N SER A 353 25.55 21.02 -18.99
CA SER A 353 24.65 19.87 -19.03
C SER A 353 24.98 18.98 -20.23
N ALA A 354 25.06 17.68 -19.99
CA ALA A 354 25.23 16.64 -21.00
C ALA A 354 23.88 16.22 -21.62
N LEU A 355 22.76 16.43 -20.91
CA LEU A 355 21.43 16.29 -21.48
C LEU A 355 21.03 17.50 -22.34
N GLY A 356 21.57 18.69 -22.09
CA GLY A 356 21.12 19.94 -22.69
C GLY A 356 19.88 20.51 -21.97
N ASP A 357 19.10 21.31 -22.68
CA ASP A 357 17.93 22.02 -22.15
C ASP A 357 16.62 21.62 -22.84
N GLY A 358 15.51 22.23 -22.41
CA GLY A 358 14.21 22.19 -23.09
C GLY A 358 13.74 20.77 -23.46
N MET A 359 13.72 20.48 -24.77
CA MET A 359 13.21 19.23 -25.32
C MET A 359 14.02 18.00 -24.89
N TYR A 360 15.34 18.12 -24.68
CA TYR A 360 16.17 16.98 -24.33
C TYR A 360 15.96 16.53 -22.88
N GLN A 361 15.74 17.47 -21.95
CA GLN A 361 15.35 17.16 -20.56
C GLN A 361 13.97 16.47 -20.51
N VAL A 362 13.03 16.88 -21.37
CA VAL A 362 11.73 16.20 -21.51
C VAL A 362 11.89 14.80 -22.10
N ALA A 363 12.73 14.63 -23.13
CA ALA A 363 13.04 13.31 -23.70
C ALA A 363 13.69 12.39 -22.65
N PHE A 364 14.64 12.91 -21.86
CA PHE A 364 15.26 12.17 -20.75
C PHE A 364 14.22 11.75 -19.70
N MET A 365 13.29 12.63 -19.32
CA MET A 365 12.19 12.28 -18.41
C MET A 365 11.32 11.14 -18.96
N PHE A 366 10.99 11.13 -20.25
CA PHE A 366 10.30 9.99 -20.87
C PHE A 366 11.15 8.72 -20.91
N CYS A 367 12.48 8.83 -21.07
CA CYS A 367 13.39 7.69 -20.90
C CYS A 367 13.40 7.16 -19.46
N MET A 368 13.34 8.03 -18.43
CA MET A 368 13.20 7.63 -17.03
C MET A 368 11.88 6.88 -16.79
N LEU A 369 10.78 7.39 -17.34
CA LEU A 369 9.47 6.73 -17.28
C LEU A 369 9.50 5.35 -17.97
N GLY A 370 10.07 5.25 -19.17
CA GLY A 370 10.23 3.98 -19.89
C GLY A 370 11.11 2.97 -19.13
N MET A 371 12.20 3.44 -18.50
CA MET A 371 13.02 2.62 -17.61
C MET A 371 12.24 2.15 -16.38
N ALA A 372 11.42 3.01 -15.76
CA ALA A 372 10.59 2.65 -14.62
C ALA A 372 9.54 1.58 -14.99
N VAL A 373 8.87 1.71 -16.14
CA VAL A 373 7.97 0.68 -16.67
C VAL A 373 8.71 -0.65 -16.89
N GLY A 374 9.90 -0.62 -17.51
CA GLY A 374 10.69 -1.82 -17.78
C GLY A 374 11.20 -2.52 -16.51
N VAL A 375 11.72 -1.77 -15.54
CA VAL A 375 12.23 -2.30 -14.25
C VAL A 375 11.07 -2.85 -13.41
N TYR A 376 9.99 -2.08 -13.24
CA TYR A 376 8.84 -2.52 -12.46
C TYR A 376 8.13 -3.71 -13.11
N GLY A 377 7.93 -3.69 -14.43
CA GLY A 377 7.37 -4.81 -15.17
C GLY A 377 8.22 -6.08 -15.05
N SER A 378 9.55 -5.97 -15.18
CA SER A 378 10.47 -7.09 -14.96
C SER A 378 10.41 -7.62 -13.52
N PHE A 379 10.24 -6.74 -12.53
CA PHE A 379 10.11 -7.12 -11.12
C PHE A 379 8.80 -7.88 -10.86
N VAL A 380 7.67 -7.35 -11.31
CA VAL A 380 6.35 -7.97 -11.17
C VAL A 380 6.35 -9.36 -11.83
N VAL A 381 6.88 -9.49 -13.05
CA VAL A 381 6.92 -10.77 -13.76
C VAL A 381 7.83 -11.79 -13.05
N ASP A 382 9.07 -11.43 -12.70
CA ASP A 382 10.02 -12.35 -12.06
C ASP A 382 9.51 -12.86 -10.70
N VAL A 383 8.96 -11.97 -9.86
CA VAL A 383 8.46 -12.34 -8.54
C VAL A 383 7.16 -13.15 -8.63
N ILE A 384 6.19 -12.74 -9.46
CA ILE A 384 4.94 -13.50 -9.63
C ILE A 384 5.23 -14.90 -10.18
N VAL A 385 6.03 -15.02 -11.24
CA VAL A 385 6.36 -16.33 -11.84
C VAL A 385 7.10 -17.21 -10.83
N THR A 386 8.11 -16.67 -10.14
CA THR A 386 8.86 -17.41 -9.11
C THR A 386 7.97 -17.93 -7.98
N ILE A 387 6.99 -17.13 -7.51
CA ILE A 387 6.05 -17.56 -6.47
C ILE A 387 5.04 -18.59 -7.04
N CYS A 388 4.51 -18.38 -8.25
CA CYS A 388 3.60 -19.30 -8.91
C CYS A 388 4.23 -20.69 -9.08
N ASP A 389 5.45 -20.74 -9.63
CA ASP A 389 6.19 -21.98 -9.88
C ASP A 389 6.53 -22.72 -8.58
N TYR A 390 6.89 -22.00 -7.50
CA TYR A 390 7.27 -22.61 -6.23
C TYR A 390 6.09 -23.15 -5.40
N LEU A 391 4.93 -22.47 -5.48
CA LEU A 391 3.71 -22.86 -4.77
C LEU A 391 2.78 -23.74 -5.61
N ASP A 392 3.13 -24.00 -6.87
CA ASP A 392 2.30 -24.71 -7.86
C ASP A 392 0.90 -24.09 -8.05
N ILE A 393 0.86 -22.77 -8.25
CA ILE A 393 -0.38 -22.00 -8.45
C ILE A 393 -0.34 -21.18 -9.74
N TRP A 394 -1.48 -20.61 -10.12
CA TRP A 394 -1.59 -19.65 -11.22
C TRP A 394 -2.04 -18.29 -10.66
N CYS A 395 -1.56 -17.19 -11.25
CA CYS A 395 -1.82 -15.85 -10.73
C CYS A 395 -3.27 -15.39 -10.96
N LEU A 396 -3.80 -15.52 -12.18
CA LEU A 396 -5.11 -14.97 -12.57
C LEU A 396 -6.22 -16.02 -12.74
N THR A 397 -5.92 -17.28 -12.47
CA THR A 397 -6.84 -18.42 -12.61
C THR A 397 -6.63 -19.39 -11.46
N ILE A 398 -7.67 -20.14 -11.07
CA ILE A 398 -7.56 -21.14 -10.00
C ILE A 398 -7.05 -22.45 -10.60
N LYS A 399 -5.80 -22.82 -10.30
CA LYS A 399 -5.18 -24.07 -10.79
C LYS A 399 -5.77 -25.32 -10.12
N HIS A 400 -5.97 -25.25 -8.80
CA HIS A 400 -6.46 -26.34 -7.95
C HIS A 400 -7.78 -25.91 -7.27
N PRO A 401 -8.95 -26.12 -7.91
CA PRO A 401 -10.23 -25.74 -7.33
C PRO A 401 -10.60 -26.62 -6.14
N TRP A 402 -11.03 -25.99 -5.04
CA TRP A 402 -11.52 -26.72 -3.86
C TRP A 402 -12.82 -27.48 -4.18
N THR A 403 -12.76 -28.82 -4.12
CA THR A 403 -13.91 -29.71 -4.38
C THR A 403 -14.65 -30.16 -3.11
N GLY A 404 -14.12 -29.85 -1.93
CA GLY A 404 -14.70 -30.23 -0.63
C GLY A 404 -14.38 -31.67 -0.16
N GLU A 405 -13.76 -32.50 -0.99
CA GLU A 405 -13.49 -33.92 -0.68
C GLU A 405 -12.10 -34.21 -0.09
N GLU A 406 -11.19 -33.23 -0.06
CA GLU A 406 -9.76 -33.50 0.25
C GLU A 406 -9.45 -33.87 1.70
N ASN A 407 -10.32 -33.56 2.66
CA ASN A 407 -10.12 -33.93 4.07
C ASN A 407 -10.09 -35.46 4.27
N ASP A 408 -10.75 -36.22 3.39
CA ASP A 408 -10.92 -37.68 3.55
C ASP A 408 -9.67 -38.51 3.15
N ARG A 409 -8.71 -37.89 2.43
CA ARG A 409 -7.46 -38.56 2.00
C ARG A 409 -6.32 -38.38 3.00
N GLY A 410 -6.32 -37.29 3.76
CA GLY A 410 -5.33 -37.02 4.81
C GLY A 410 -5.37 -38.03 5.97
N GLU A 411 -6.57 -38.37 6.47
CA GLU A 411 -6.72 -39.35 7.55
C GLU A 411 -6.46 -40.80 7.08
N LYS A 412 -6.88 -41.15 5.86
CA LYS A 412 -6.70 -42.51 5.31
C LYS A 412 -5.24 -42.82 4.97
N THR A 413 -4.41 -41.82 4.66
CA THR A 413 -2.96 -42.02 4.48
C THR A 413 -2.21 -42.13 5.80
N ALA A 414 -2.65 -41.43 6.85
CA ALA A 414 -2.09 -41.57 8.20
C ALA A 414 -2.31 -42.96 8.81
N GLN A 415 -3.47 -43.60 8.58
CA GLN A 415 -3.78 -44.94 9.11
C GLN A 415 -3.23 -46.10 8.26
N GLY A 416 -2.77 -45.84 7.03
CA GLY A 416 -2.26 -46.87 6.11
C GLY A 416 -0.77 -47.19 6.23
N GLY A 417 0.03 -46.33 6.85
CA GLY A 417 1.50 -46.42 6.85
C GLY A 417 2.12 -47.38 7.87
N GLU A 418 1.44 -47.68 8.98
CA GLU A 418 2.08 -48.21 10.19
C GLU A 418 2.02 -49.75 10.35
N LYS A 419 2.02 -50.49 9.24
CA LYS A 419 2.16 -51.97 9.25
C LYS A 419 3.08 -52.50 8.15
N LYS A 420 4.38 -52.19 8.22
CA LYS A 420 5.44 -53.01 7.60
C LYS A 420 6.82 -52.73 8.20
N GLY A 421 7.36 -53.73 8.91
CA GLY A 421 8.80 -53.85 9.15
C GLY A 421 9.28 -53.67 10.60
N LYS A 422 9.34 -54.76 11.37
CA LYS A 422 10.61 -55.39 11.79
C LYS A 422 10.34 -56.63 12.64
N THR A 423 10.60 -57.80 12.06
CA THR A 423 10.79 -59.05 12.80
C THR A 423 12.28 -59.26 12.97
N GLN A 424 12.78 -59.22 14.21
CA GLN A 424 14.10 -59.76 14.54
C GLN A 424 14.10 -60.28 15.97
N LYS A 425 14.34 -61.58 16.13
CA LYS A 425 14.54 -62.25 17.42
C LYS A 425 15.95 -61.95 17.93
N VAL A 426 16.08 -61.71 19.24
CA VAL A 426 17.24 -62.10 20.05
C VAL A 426 16.69 -62.65 21.37
N GLU A 427 17.33 -63.69 21.90
CA GLU A 427 16.87 -64.49 23.05
C GLU A 427 17.44 -64.00 24.40
N GLU A 428 16.74 -64.40 25.47
CA GLU A 428 17.18 -64.60 26.86
C GLU A 428 18.20 -63.65 27.51
N ASN A 429 17.74 -62.95 28.54
CA ASN A 429 17.99 -63.43 29.92
C ASN A 429 17.01 -62.77 30.91
N GLY A 430 16.65 -63.51 31.96
CA GLY A 430 15.72 -63.03 32.99
C GLY A 430 16.40 -62.75 34.32
N GLU A 431 15.90 -61.77 35.07
CA GLU A 431 16.04 -61.77 36.52
C GLU A 431 14.86 -61.09 37.22
N GLN A 432 14.57 -61.53 38.45
CA GLN A 432 13.37 -61.18 39.20
C GLN A 432 13.54 -59.90 40.03
N LYS A 433 12.47 -59.13 40.21
CA LYS A 433 12.02 -58.75 41.58
C LYS A 433 10.58 -58.22 41.64
N LYS A 434 9.97 -58.44 42.81
CA LYS A 434 8.56 -58.20 43.16
C LYS A 434 8.34 -56.82 43.83
N LEU A 435 7.06 -56.55 44.13
CA LEU A 435 6.43 -55.43 44.88
C LEU A 435 5.97 -54.26 43.99
N GLY A 436 4.77 -53.69 44.19
CA GLY A 436 3.69 -54.04 45.12
C GLY A 436 2.43 -53.18 44.90
N THR A 437 1.25 -53.71 45.24
CA THR A 437 -0.08 -53.11 44.97
C THR A 437 -0.59 -52.17 46.08
N ALA A 438 -1.14 -51.00 45.71
CA ALA A 438 -2.32 -50.34 46.30
C ALA A 438 -2.69 -49.10 45.44
N LYS A 439 -3.88 -48.98 44.81
CA LYS A 439 -5.21 -48.59 45.36
C LYS A 439 -5.23 -47.25 46.11
N GLY A 440 -6.02 -46.29 45.61
CA GLY A 440 -6.29 -45.01 46.30
C GLY A 440 -7.07 -43.99 45.47
N GLU A 441 -8.36 -44.23 45.20
CA GLU A 441 -9.27 -43.18 44.73
C GLU A 441 -9.65 -42.24 45.90
N LYS A 442 -9.72 -40.91 45.68
CA LYS A 442 -10.96 -40.10 45.79
C LYS A 442 -10.73 -38.58 45.76
N SER A 443 -11.54 -37.95 44.91
CA SER A 443 -12.22 -36.63 45.03
C SER A 443 -11.84 -35.69 46.17
N PHE A 444 -11.63 -34.40 45.83
CA PHE A 444 -11.93 -33.27 46.70
C PHE A 444 -12.62 -32.13 45.95
N ALA A 445 -13.77 -31.71 46.46
CA ALA A 445 -14.46 -30.48 46.11
C ALA A 445 -15.12 -29.88 47.37
N GLN A 446 -15.23 -28.55 47.42
CA GLN A 446 -15.97 -27.72 48.40
C GLN A 446 -15.50 -27.67 49.87
N VAL A 447 -14.74 -26.63 50.20
CA VAL A 447 -14.77 -25.82 51.45
C VAL A 447 -14.27 -24.42 51.05
N ALA A 448 -14.88 -23.26 51.35
CA ALA A 448 -16.24 -22.90 51.81
C ALA A 448 -16.57 -21.45 51.34
N LYS A 449 -17.63 -20.81 51.86
CA LYS A 449 -17.99 -19.39 51.63
C LYS A 449 -17.87 -18.56 52.91
N GLY A 450 -17.41 -17.31 52.76
CA GLY A 450 -18.04 -16.13 53.40
C GLY A 450 -17.53 -15.67 54.77
N MET A 451 -17.16 -14.38 54.85
CA MET A 451 -17.44 -13.51 55.99
C MET A 451 -17.86 -12.13 55.48
N ASN A 452 -18.81 -11.51 56.19
CA ASN A 452 -19.49 -10.27 55.81
C ASN A 452 -18.70 -9.01 56.20
N GLY A 453 -19.05 -7.87 55.60
CA GLY A 453 -18.46 -6.57 55.92
C GLY A 453 -18.98 -5.94 57.22
N LYS A 454 -18.40 -4.78 57.57
CA LYS A 454 -18.92 -3.83 58.55
C LYS A 454 -18.91 -2.41 57.97
N LYS A 455 -20.00 -1.69 58.20
CA LYS A 455 -20.15 -0.23 58.10
C LYS A 455 -19.78 0.43 59.44
N ILE A 456 -19.99 1.76 59.52
CA ILE A 456 -19.86 2.67 60.68
C ILE A 456 -18.45 3.31 60.70
N ASP A 457 -18.27 4.63 60.60
CA ASP A 457 -19.22 5.77 60.46
C ASP A 457 -19.05 6.53 59.14
#